data_AF-A0A6I5CUI4-F1
#
_entry.id   AF-A0A6I5CUI4-F1
#
_cell.length_a   1.000
_cell.length_b   1.000
_cell.length_c   1.000
_cell.angle_alpha   90.00
_cell.angle_beta   90.00
_cell.angle_gamma   90.00
#
_symmetry.space_group_name_H-M   'P 1'
#
loop_
_entity.id
_entity.type
_entity.pdbx_description
1 polymer ?
#
loop_
_entity_poly.entity_id
_entity_poly.type
_entity_poly.pdbx_seq_one_letter_code
_entity_poly.pdbx_strand_id
1 'polypeptide(L)' 'ARALRRSARRISGSLHTFRGALDETWAEELRPELAWLSGTLAREHACQARLDRLLAALHRLSGPAGPAGFPA' A
#
# COMPACT_ATOMS: atom_id res chain seq x y z
N ALA A 1 -8.45 -2.46 1.55
CA ALA A 1 -8.96 -1.09 1.86
C ALA A 1 -8.29 0.10 1.09
N ARG A 2 -8.36 0.16 -0.26
CA ARG A 2 -7.64 1.21 -1.05
C ARG A 2 -8.24 2.61 -0.92
N ALA A 3 -9.57 2.72 -0.91
CA ALA A 3 -10.28 3.99 -0.81
C ALA A 3 -9.97 4.70 0.52
N LEU A 4 -10.06 3.97 1.64
CA LEU A 4 -9.77 4.50 2.98
C LEU A 4 -8.33 5.00 3.10
N ARG A 5 -7.34 4.25 2.59
CA ARG A 5 -5.93 4.68 2.56
C ARG A 5 -5.75 5.96 1.74
N ARG A 6 -6.45 6.10 0.61
CA ARG A 6 -6.39 7.31 -0.23
C ARG A 6 -6.99 8.51 0.50
N SER A 7 -8.13 8.32 1.17
CA SER A 7 -8.76 9.36 2.00
C SER A 7 -7.83 9.81 3.13
N ALA A 8 -7.24 8.89 3.88
CA ALA A 8 -6.32 9.21 4.98
C ALA A 8 -5.11 10.04 4.51
N ARG A 9 -4.48 9.69 3.38
CA ARG A 9 -3.38 10.47 2.81
C ARG A 9 -3.82 11.86 2.35
N ARG A 10 -5.00 11.98 1.76
CA ARG A 10 -5.54 13.28 1.33
C ARG A 10 -5.79 14.19 2.52
N ILE A 11 -6.39 13.67 3.59
CA ILE A 11 -6.62 14.43 4.82
C ILE A 11 -5.28 14.88 5.42
N SER A 12 -4.32 13.97 5.55
CA SER A 12 -2.98 14.30 6.08
C SER A 12 -2.26 15.38 5.24
N GLY A 13 -2.36 15.31 3.91
CA GLY A 13 -1.83 16.34 3.00
C GLY A 13 -2.55 17.69 3.10
N SER A 14 -3.88 17.68 3.25
CA SER A 14 -4.67 18.90 3.49
C SER A 14 -4.29 19.56 4.82
N LEU A 15 -4.15 18.78 5.90
CA LEU A 15 -3.70 19.29 7.20
C LEU A 15 -2.31 19.93 7.11
N HIS A 16 -1.40 19.31 6.37
CA HIS A 16 -0.07 19.87 6.15
C HIS A 16 -0.11 21.19 5.37
N THR A 17 -0.96 21.27 4.34
CA THR A 17 -1.06 22.44 3.45
C THR A 17 -1.75 23.63 4.14
N PHE A 18 -2.82 23.36 4.90
CA PHE A 18 -3.65 24.37 5.54
C PHE A 18 -3.33 24.55 7.03
N ARG A 19 -2.15 24.10 7.50
CA ARG A 19 -1.81 24.13 8.94
C ARG A 19 -1.97 25.52 9.57
N GLY A 20 -1.56 26.57 8.85
CA GLY A 20 -1.66 27.96 9.34
C GLY A 20 -3.08 28.54 9.39
N ALA A 21 -4.07 27.83 8.83
CA ALA A 21 -5.49 28.20 8.89
C ALA A 21 -6.29 27.29 9.84
N LEU A 22 -5.64 26.29 10.44
CA LEU A 22 -6.24 25.31 11.34
C LEU A 22 -5.61 25.44 12.73
N ASP A 23 -6.20 24.78 13.72
CA ASP A 23 -5.53 24.62 15.02
C ASP A 23 -4.26 23.77 14.82
N GLU A 24 -3.12 24.41 15.06
CA GLU A 24 -1.79 23.85 14.82
C GLU A 24 -1.53 22.61 15.69
N THR A 25 -1.95 22.66 16.96
CA THR A 25 -1.78 21.56 17.91
C THR A 25 -2.60 20.34 17.48
N TRP A 26 -3.87 20.56 17.15
CA TRP A 26 -4.77 19.52 16.67
C TRP A 26 -4.27 18.90 15.36
N ALA A 27 -3.78 19.71 14.42
CA ALA A 27 -3.24 19.24 13.16
C ALA A 27 -1.97 18.38 13.38
N GLU A 28 -1.08 18.78 14.29
CA GLU A 28 0.11 18.01 14.63
C GLU A 28 -0.20 16.71 15.37
N GLU A 29 -1.22 16.67 16.22
CA GLU A 29 -1.66 15.43 16.89
C GLU A 29 -2.34 14.44 15.92
N LEU A 30 -3.12 14.94 14.95
CA LEU A 30 -3.89 14.06 14.05
C LEU A 30 -3.04 13.45 12.91
N ARG A 31 -1.98 14.15 12.49
CA ARG A 31 -1.08 13.69 11.42
C ARG A 31 -0.41 12.34 11.67
N PRO A 32 0.22 12.06 12.84
CA PRO A 32 0.82 10.76 13.11
C PRO A 32 -0.22 9.62 13.14
N GLU A 33 -1.42 9.87 13.64
CA GLU A 33 -2.52 8.89 13.63
C GLU A 33 -2.95 8.51 12.21
N LEU A 34 -3.08 9.51 11.32
CA LEU A 34 -3.37 9.26 9.91
C LEU A 34 -2.21 8.55 9.18
N ALA A 35 -0.97 8.87 9.54
CA ALA A 35 0.21 8.17 9.01
C ALA A 35 0.19 6.70 9.44
N TRP A 36 -0.02 6.43 10.73
CA TRP A 36 -0.16 5.10 11.30
C TRP A 36 -1.30 4.32 10.62
N LEU A 37 -2.51 4.88 10.53
CA LEU A 37 -3.66 4.26 9.88
C LEU A 37 -3.35 3.92 8.42
N SER A 38 -2.76 4.85 7.68
CA SER A 38 -2.43 4.63 6.26
C SER A 38 -1.36 3.55 6.06
N GLY A 39 -0.43 3.41 7.00
CA GLY A 39 0.59 2.35 7.06
C GLY A 39 -0.03 0.99 7.36
N THR A 40 -0.91 0.92 8.36
CA THR A 40 -1.68 -0.28 8.71
C THR A 40 -2.52 -0.77 7.53
N LEU A 41 -3.25 0.13 6.85
CA LEU A 41 -4.05 -0.20 5.66
C LEU A 41 -3.18 -0.58 4.45
N ALA A 42 -1.93 -0.12 4.38
CA ALA A 42 -1.00 -0.55 3.33
C ALA A 42 -0.50 -1.97 3.55
N ARG A 43 -0.44 -2.46 4.80
CA ARG A 43 0.02 -3.81 5.14
C ARG A 43 -0.89 -4.87 4.51
N GLU A 44 -2.20 -4.71 4.63
CA GLU A 44 -3.20 -5.60 4.01
C GLU A 44 -2.93 -5.74 2.50
N HIS A 45 -2.81 -4.61 1.80
CA HIS A 45 -2.56 -4.60 0.36
C HIS A 45 -1.19 -5.18 0.00
N ALA A 46 -0.15 -4.92 0.81
CA ALA A 46 1.18 -5.47 0.59
C ALA A 46 1.20 -6.99 0.76
N CYS A 47 0.47 -7.52 1.75
CA CYS A 47 0.31 -8.96 1.94
C CYS A 47 -0.41 -9.60 0.75
N GLN A 48 -1.50 -8.99 0.28
CA GLN A 48 -2.25 -9.49 -0.88
C GLN A 48 -1.39 -9.47 -2.15
N ALA A 49 -0.71 -8.36 -2.46
CA ALA A 49 0.20 -8.29 -3.60
C ALA A 49 1.43 -9.21 -3.48
N ARG A 50 1.85 -9.55 -2.26
CA ARG A 50 2.90 -10.56 -2.04
C ARG A 50 2.37 -11.97 -2.29
N LEU A 51 1.17 -12.28 -1.79
CA LEU A 51 0.50 -13.56 -2.03
C LEU A 51 0.31 -13.79 -3.54
N ASP A 52 -0.26 -12.82 -4.26
CA ASP A 52 -0.48 -12.92 -5.71
C ASP A 52 0.82 -13.19 -6.47
N ARG A 53 1.90 -12.48 -6.11
CA ARG A 53 3.23 -12.70 -6.72
C ARG A 53 3.79 -14.09 -6.42
N LEU A 54 3.62 -14.57 -5.19
CA LEU A 54 4.09 -15.90 -4.78
C LEU A 54 3.30 -17.02 -5.47
N LEU A 55 1.97 -16.91 -5.55
CA LEU A 55 1.14 -17.87 -6.26
C LEU A 55 1.43 -17.88 -7.76
N ALA A 56 1.62 -16.71 -8.38
CA ALA A 56 2.02 -16.64 -9.79
C ALA A 56 3.41 -17.27 -10.02
N ALA A 57 4.38 -17.03 -9.13
CA ALA A 57 5.68 -17.67 -9.21
C ALA A 57 5.58 -19.19 -9.02
N LEU A 58 4.78 -19.65 -8.05
CA LEU A 58 4.54 -21.06 -7.80
C LEU A 58 3.90 -21.75 -9.01
N HIS A 59 2.84 -21.17 -9.59
CA HIS A 59 2.21 -21.71 -10.80
C HIS A 59 3.19 -21.82 -11.98
N ARG A 60 4.08 -20.83 -12.16
CA ARG A 60 5.13 -20.92 -13.20
C ARG A 60 6.14 -22.03 -12.94
N LEU A 61 6.50 -22.26 -11.69
CA LEU A 61 7.47 -23.30 -11.30
C LEU A 61 6.87 -24.71 -11.27
N SER A 62 5.56 -24.81 -10.99
CA SER A 62 4.82 -26.08 -10.92
C SER A 62 4.12 -26.46 -12.23
N GLY A 63 3.97 -25.52 -13.17
CA GLY A 63 3.54 -25.84 -14.54
C GLY A 63 4.53 -26.80 -15.20
N PRO A 64 4.09 -27.62 -16.17
CA PRO A 64 5.00 -28.54 -16.84
C PRO A 64 6.18 -27.74 -17.38
N ALA A 65 7.39 -28.26 -17.18
CA ALA A 65 8.54 -27.83 -17.97
C ALA A 65 8.17 -28.10 -19.44
N GLY A 66 7.50 -27.14 -20.07
CA GLY A 66 7.30 -27.12 -21.50
C GLY A 66 8.69 -27.26 -22.11
N PRO A 67 8.88 -28.16 -23.08
CA PRO A 67 10.20 -28.57 -23.52
C PRO A 67 11.00 -27.31 -23.79
N ALA A 68 12.05 -27.11 -22.99
CA ALA A 68 13.06 -26.12 -23.26
C ALA A 68 13.72 -26.56 -24.56
N GLY A 69 13.09 -26.18 -25.68
CA GLY A 69 13.68 -26.19 -27.00
C GLY A 69 14.79 -25.17 -26.94
N PHE A 70 15.99 -25.64 -26.58
CA PHE A 70 17.21 -24.95 -26.88
C PHE A 70 17.26 -24.80 -28.41
N PRO A 71 17.32 -23.57 -28.97
CA PRO A 71 17.65 -23.41 -30.37
C PRO A 71 19.10 -23.84 -30.61
N ALA A 72 19.29 -24.54 -31.73
CA ALA A 72 20.51 -25.17 -32.22
C ALA A 72 21.71 -24.21 -32.39
#